data_AF-A0A7C1C995-F1
#
_entry.id   AF-A0A7C1C995-F1
#
_cell.length_a   1.000
_cell.length_b   1.000
_cell.length_c   1.000
_cell.angle_alpha   90.00
_cell.angle_beta   90.00
_cell.angle_gamma   90.00
#
_symmetry.space_group_name_H-M   'P 1'
#
loop_
_entity.id
_entity.type
_entity.pdbx_description
1 polymer ?
#
loop_
_entity_poly.entity_id
_entity_poly.type
_entity_poly.pdbx_seq_one_letter_code
_entity_poly.pdbx_strand_id
1 'polypeptide(L)' 'TKPAGIGTGLGLSISHGIIKDHGGEILIDSELGVYTKITIILPVTK' A
#
# COMPACT_ATOMS: atom_id res chain seq x y z
N THR A 1 19.83 -15.42 -8.99
CA THR A 1 19.05 -14.22 -8.60
C THR A 1 17.66 -14.34 -9.21
N LYS A 2 16.59 -13.95 -8.51
CA LYS A 2 15.21 -14.09 -9.07
C LYS A 2 15.11 -13.28 -10.38
N PRO A 3 14.46 -13.82 -11.42
CA PRO A 3 14.33 -13.12 -12.69
C PRO A 3 13.56 -11.81 -12.50
N ALA A 4 14.02 -10.75 -13.15
CA ALA A 4 13.33 -9.47 -13.19
C ALA A 4 11.97 -9.64 -13.90
N GLY A 5 10.91 -9.02 -13.37
CA GLY A 5 9.59 -8.95 -14.02
C GLY A 5 8.46 -9.71 -13.33
N ILE A 6 8.73 -10.55 -12.32
CA ILE A 6 7.68 -11.20 -11.52
C ILE A 6 7.70 -10.60 -10.11
N GLY A 7 6.96 -9.51 -9.93
CA GLY A 7 6.63 -9.04 -8.59
C GLY A 7 5.84 -10.14 -7.87
N THR A 8 6.23 -10.50 -6.65
CA THR A 8 5.55 -11.53 -5.86
C THR A 8 4.18 -11.09 -5.32
N GLY A 9 3.73 -9.87 -5.64
CA GLY A 9 2.50 -9.28 -5.11
C GLY A 9 2.55 -8.94 -3.60
N LEU A 10 3.71 -9.11 -2.95
CA LEU A 10 3.80 -8.98 -1.48
C LEU A 10 3.83 -7.53 -0.98
N GLY A 11 4.21 -6.56 -1.83
CA GLY A 11 4.46 -5.18 -1.38
C GLY A 11 3.24 -4.52 -0.73
N LEU A 12 2.08 -4.58 -1.40
CA LEU A 12 0.84 -4.00 -0.86
C LEU A 12 0.35 -4.77 0.37
N SER A 13 0.47 -6.10 0.38
CA SER A 13 0.07 -6.94 1.51
C SER A 13 0.89 -6.60 2.78
N ILE A 14 2.21 -6.48 2.64
CA ILE A 14 3.10 -6.06 3.72
C ILE A 14 2.75 -4.64 4.20
N SER A 15 2.58 -3.71 3.26
CA SER A 15 2.23 -2.32 3.59
C SER A 15 0.90 -2.21 4.34
N HIS A 16 -0.11 -2.96 3.89
CA HIS A 16 -1.41 -3.03 4.56
C HIS A 16 -1.32 -3.59 5.98
N GLY A 17 -0.51 -4.63 6.20
CA GLY A 17 -0.22 -5.15 7.54
C GLY A 17 0.41 -4.09 8.44
N ILE A 18 1.49 -3.45 7.99
CA ILE A 18 2.18 -2.39 8.74
C ILE A 18 1.21 -1.27 9.11
N ILE A 19 0.45 -0.75 8.16
CA ILE A 19 -0.45 0.39 8.38
C ILE A 19 -1.55 0.02 9.38
N LYS A 20 -2.13 -1.18 9.25
CA LYS A 20 -3.13 -1.70 10.19
C LYS A 20 -2.57 -1.87 11.60
N ASP A 21 -1.36 -2.41 11.75
CA ASP A 21 -0.71 -2.60 13.05
C ASP A 21 -0.41 -1.26 13.76
N HIS A 22 -0.32 -0.18 12.99
CA HIS A 22 -0.18 1.20 13.49
C HIS A 22 -1.54 1.91 13.68
N GLY A 23 -2.66 1.19 13.57
CA GLY A 23 -4.01 1.77 13.71
C GLY A 23 -4.40 2.71 12.57
N GLY A 24 -3.72 2.61 11.43
CA GLY A 24 -3.96 3.43 10.26
C GLY A 24 -4.90 2.81 9.24
N GLU A 25 -5.18 3.59 8.20
CA GLU A 25 -6.06 3.23 7.08
C GLU A 25 -5.38 3.56 5.73
N ILE A 26 -5.75 2.81 4.69
CA ILE A 26 -5.32 3.03 3.31
C ILE A 26 -6.53 3.35 2.46
N LEU A 27 -6.48 4.47 1.74
CA LEU A 27 -7.44 4.83 0.70
C LEU A 27 -6.77 4.74 -0.67
N ILE A 28 -7.48 4.18 -1.64
CA ILE A 28 -7.00 4.03 -3.02
C ILE A 28 -7.99 4.76 -3.94
N ASP A 29 -7.46 5.71 -4.68
CA ASP A 29 -8.16 6.52 -5.68
C ASP A 29 -7.40 6.37 -7.00
N SER A 30 -8.02 5.80 -8.03
CA SER A 30 -7.33 5.50 -9.28
C SER A 30 -8.25 5.67 -10.47
N GLU A 31 -7.69 6.23 -11.54
CA GLU A 31 -8.30 6.37 -12.84
C GLU A 31 -7.42 5.66 -13.88
N LEU A 32 -8.00 4.70 -14.60
CA LEU A 32 -7.27 3.85 -15.54
C LEU A 32 -6.60 4.70 -16.63
N GLY A 33 -5.30 4.50 -16.82
CA GLY A 33 -4.52 5.25 -17.81
C GLY A 33 -4.18 6.68 -17.42
N VAL A 34 -4.60 7.16 -16.25
CA VAL A 34 -4.32 8.52 -15.77
C VAL A 34 -3.47 8.48 -14.50
N TYR A 35 -3.97 7.88 -13.41
CA TYR A 35 -3.24 7.82 -12.14
C TYR A 35 -3.68 6.68 -11.22
N THR A 36 -2.82 6.40 -10.25
CA THR A 36 -3.15 5.69 -9.03
C THR A 36 -2.62 6.51 -7.86
N LYS A 37 -3.50 6.90 -6.95
CA LYS A 37 -3.22 7.66 -5.74
C LYS A 37 -3.51 6.77 -4.54
N ILE A 38 -2.53 6.68 -3.65
CA ILE A 38 -2.65 5.94 -2.40
C ILE A 38 -2.47 6.94 -1.26
N THR A 39 -3.46 7.02 -0.38
CA THR A 39 -3.43 7.88 0.80
C THR A 39 -3.36 7.01 2.04
N ILE A 40 -2.40 7.32 2.93
CA ILE A 40 -2.21 6.62 4.20
C ILE A 40 -2.62 7.60 5.30
N ILE A 41 -3.56 7.18 6.14
CA ILE A 41 -4.02 7.93 7.30
C ILE A 41 -3.48 7.23 8.54
N LEU A 42 -2.71 7.97 9.36
CA LEU A 42 -2.15 7.46 10.62
C LEU A 42 -2.62 8.33 11.79
N PRO A 43 -2.92 7.72 12.95
CA PRO A 43 -3.21 8.48 14.16
C PRO A 43 -1.94 9.17 14.69
N VAL A 44 -2.07 10.38 15.23
CA VAL A 44 -0.94 11.19 15.75
C VAL A 44 -0.41 10.62 17.07
N THR A 45 -1.24 9.90 17.81
CA THR A 45 -0.89 9.15 19.02
C THR A 45 -1.62 7.81 19.01
N LYS A 46 -1.01 6.82 19.67
CA LYS A 46 -1.65 5.54 19.94
C LYS A 46 -2.74 5.68 21.01
#